data_AF-A0A9E0LQ02-F1
#
_entry.id   AF-A0A9E0LQ02-F1
#
_cell.length_a   1.000
_cell.length_b   1.000
_cell.length_c   1.000
_cell.angle_alpha   90.00
_cell.angle_beta   90.00
_cell.angle_gamma   90.00
#
_symmetry.space_group_name_H-M   'P 1'
#
loop_
_entity.id
_entity.type
_entity.pdbx_description
1 polymer ?
#
loop_
_entity_poly.entity_id
_entity_poly.type
_entity_poly.pdbx_seq_one_letter_code
_entity_poly.pdbx_strand_id
1 'polypeptide(L)'
;LKKQHSILDQLTPADIDFFSDPLNWRGGPMYEVRLIYPPEYPKASITEAIFEFGGLVPWQPKPDPLPQLFKSILHIEELPSVGFVHHHHDLSVKSAEYSLAVYQRQFQRIVGEELGVSWASMDLKRLVKLHEALFLLIHTMNRETPVLCASICSEIWGHAEPINCGHSICISKKLAKTLSIPGNPVLGLDYFVAIDFASNRRS
;
A
#
# COMPACT_ATOMS: atom_id res chain seq x y z
N LEU A 1 10.25 14.41 14.58
CA LEU A 1 9.84 15.80 14.24
C LEU A 1 10.76 16.51 13.23
N LYS A 2 12.10 16.41 13.28
CA LYS A 2 12.99 17.06 12.29
C LYS A 2 12.98 16.46 10.86
N LYS A 3 12.50 15.23 10.65
CA LYS A 3 12.46 14.58 9.32
C LYS A 3 11.18 14.88 8.50
N GLN A 4 10.06 15.22 9.13
CA GLN A 4 8.77 15.38 8.44
C GLN A 4 8.67 16.64 7.56
N HIS A 5 9.41 17.70 7.90
CA HIS A 5 9.38 18.93 7.09
C HIS A 5 10.09 18.81 5.73
N SER A 6 10.97 17.82 5.54
CA SER A 6 11.82 17.70 4.35
C SER A 6 11.14 17.12 3.10
N ILE A 7 9.97 16.50 3.24
CA ILE A 7 9.35 15.71 2.13
C ILE A 7 8.07 16.36 1.61
N LEU A 8 7.41 17.24 2.37
CA LEU A 8 6.40 18.13 1.77
C LEU A 8 7.03 19.01 0.67
N ASP A 9 8.30 19.35 0.81
CA ASP A 9 9.11 20.02 -0.22
C ASP A 9 9.39 19.15 -1.46
N GLN A 10 9.15 17.83 -1.39
CA GLN A 10 9.30 16.90 -2.51
C GLN A 10 7.99 16.74 -3.31
N LEU A 11 6.86 17.25 -2.79
CA LEU A 11 5.60 17.25 -3.54
C LEU A 11 5.64 18.35 -4.59
N THR A 12 5.27 17.98 -5.82
CA THR A 12 5.13 18.96 -6.90
C THR A 12 3.89 19.83 -6.66
N PRO A 13 3.81 21.05 -7.22
CA PRO A 13 2.57 21.84 -7.20
C PRO A 13 1.37 21.07 -7.73
N ALA A 14 1.58 20.23 -8.76
CA ALA A 14 0.54 19.36 -9.31
C ALA A 14 0.08 18.28 -8.31
N ASP A 15 0.97 17.75 -7.46
CA ASP A 15 0.58 16.85 -6.37
C ASP A 15 -0.28 17.58 -5.34
N ILE A 16 0.14 18.78 -4.92
CA ILE A 16 -0.58 19.57 -3.92
C ILE A 16 -1.99 19.91 -4.42
N ASP A 17 -2.11 20.38 -5.67
CA ASP A 17 -3.39 20.71 -6.28
C ASP A 17 -4.30 19.47 -6.37
N PHE A 18 -3.75 18.34 -6.81
CA PHE A 18 -4.50 17.09 -6.92
C PHE A 18 -4.99 16.59 -5.55
N PHE A 19 -4.11 16.49 -4.55
CA PHE A 19 -4.47 15.95 -3.24
C PHE A 19 -5.32 16.90 -2.38
N SER A 20 -5.40 18.17 -2.76
CA SER A 20 -6.29 19.15 -2.14
C SER A 20 -7.76 18.96 -2.49
N ASP A 21 -8.08 18.29 -3.61
CA ASP A 21 -9.47 17.97 -3.98
C ASP A 21 -10.00 16.76 -3.16
N PRO A 22 -11.02 16.94 -2.31
CA PRO A 22 -11.61 15.86 -1.52
C PRO A 22 -12.16 14.69 -2.35
N LEU A 23 -12.54 14.93 -3.62
CA LEU A 23 -13.05 13.89 -4.51
C LEU A 23 -11.98 12.86 -4.87
N ASN A 24 -10.69 13.24 -4.81
CA ASN A 24 -9.58 12.33 -5.11
C ASN A 24 -9.34 11.32 -3.98
N TRP A 25 -10.01 11.46 -2.84
CA TRP A 25 -9.96 10.53 -1.70
C TRP A 25 -11.23 9.69 -1.55
N ARG A 26 -12.05 9.57 -2.62
CA ARG A 26 -13.33 8.82 -2.63
C ARG A 26 -13.39 7.81 -3.79
N GLY A 27 -14.34 6.89 -3.75
CA GLY A 27 -14.60 5.93 -4.84
C GLY A 27 -14.18 4.47 -4.59
N GLY A 28 -13.86 4.09 -3.34
CA GLY A 28 -13.49 2.71 -3.01
C GLY A 28 -12.03 2.36 -3.33
N PRO A 29 -11.48 1.32 -2.68
CA PRO A 29 -10.07 0.94 -2.82
C PRO A 29 -9.80 0.11 -4.09
N MET A 30 -9.17 0.72 -5.11
CA MET A 30 -8.73 0.00 -6.32
C MET A 30 -7.53 -0.91 -6.08
N TYR A 31 -6.72 -0.49 -5.12
CA TYR A 31 -5.42 -1.05 -4.83
C TYR A 31 -5.15 -0.87 -3.34
N GLU A 32 -4.71 -1.92 -2.65
CA GLU A 32 -4.63 -1.88 -1.19
C GLU A 32 -3.44 -2.69 -0.67
N VAL A 33 -2.63 -2.07 0.19
CA VAL A 33 -1.67 -2.80 1.02
C VAL A 33 -2.36 -3.12 2.34
N ARG A 34 -2.41 -4.40 2.71
CA ARG A 34 -2.98 -4.84 4.01
C ARG A 34 -1.88 -5.46 4.85
N LEU A 35 -1.86 -5.11 6.12
CA LEU A 35 -0.94 -5.61 7.13
C LEU A 35 -1.75 -6.21 8.26
N ILE A 36 -1.52 -7.48 8.56
CA ILE A 36 -2.11 -8.18 9.70
C ILE A 36 -1.08 -8.24 10.81
N TYR A 37 -1.48 -7.84 12.01
CA TYR A 37 -0.61 -7.78 13.19
C TYR A 37 -1.33 -8.28 14.44
N PRO A 38 -0.57 -8.63 15.50
CA PRO A 38 -1.17 -9.05 16.76
C PRO A 38 -1.95 -7.90 17.40
N PRO A 39 -3.16 -8.14 17.94
CA PRO A 39 -4.06 -7.09 18.41
C PRO A 39 -3.53 -6.36 19.65
N GLU A 40 -2.55 -6.91 20.36
CA GLU A 40 -1.88 -6.28 21.48
C GLU A 40 -1.01 -5.06 21.08
N TYR A 41 -0.71 -4.87 19.79
CA TYR A 41 0.05 -3.72 19.32
C TYR A 41 -0.83 -2.48 19.20
N PRO A 42 -0.50 -1.35 19.86
CA PRO A 42 -1.29 -0.14 19.80
C PRO A 42 -1.37 0.42 18.37
N LYS A 43 -2.55 0.91 17.96
CA LYS A 43 -2.76 1.59 16.66
C LYS A 43 -1.77 2.75 16.43
N ALA A 44 -1.40 3.45 17.51
CA ALA A 44 -0.40 4.51 17.48
C ALA A 44 0.99 4.00 17.06
N SER A 45 1.43 2.85 17.60
CA SER A 45 2.73 2.26 17.26
C SER A 45 2.80 1.83 15.79
N ILE A 46 1.71 1.28 15.24
CA ILE A 46 1.61 0.96 13.81
C ILE A 46 1.74 2.23 12.95
N THR A 47 1.06 3.29 13.38
CA THR A 47 1.10 4.58 12.68
C THR A 47 2.47 5.25 12.82
N GLU A 48 3.19 5.05 13.92
CA GLU A 48 4.56 5.56 14.05
C GLU A 48 5.52 4.77 13.15
N ALA A 49 5.44 3.44 13.19
CA ALA A 49 6.25 2.54 12.37
C ALA A 49 6.11 2.83 10.86
N ILE A 50 4.91 3.16 10.39
CA ILE A 50 4.71 3.42 8.95
C ILE A 50 5.43 4.67 8.46
N PHE A 51 5.59 5.67 9.32
CA PHE A 51 6.27 6.90 8.97
C PHE A 51 7.78 6.87 9.22
N GLU A 52 8.32 5.75 9.73
CA GLU A 52 9.75 5.48 9.61
C GLU A 52 10.15 5.22 8.15
N PHE A 53 9.19 4.82 7.29
CA PHE A 53 9.42 4.79 5.85
C PHE A 53 9.48 6.21 5.28
N GLY A 54 10.70 6.67 5.01
CA GLY A 54 10.98 8.04 4.59
C GLY A 54 10.35 8.49 3.26
N GLY A 55 9.74 7.59 2.47
CA GLY A 55 8.98 7.97 1.28
C GLY A 55 7.53 8.38 1.57
N LEU A 56 6.99 8.02 2.74
CA LEU A 56 5.60 8.24 3.10
C LEU A 56 5.47 9.44 4.06
N VAL A 57 4.56 10.36 3.75
CA VAL A 57 4.29 11.53 4.60
C VAL A 57 2.83 11.68 4.96
N PRO A 58 2.51 12.12 6.18
CA PRO A 58 1.13 12.41 6.54
C PRO A 58 0.59 13.54 5.67
N TRP A 59 -0.59 13.32 5.08
CA TRP A 59 -1.35 14.36 4.39
C TRP A 59 -2.38 14.92 5.36
N GLN A 60 -2.12 16.12 5.86
CA GLN A 60 -3.09 16.86 6.65
C GLN A 60 -3.86 17.79 5.72
N PRO A 61 -5.13 17.50 5.38
CA PRO A 61 -5.96 18.51 4.74
C PRO A 61 -6.08 19.74 5.66
N LYS A 62 -6.36 20.91 5.07
CA LYS A 62 -7.04 22.01 5.79
C LYS A 62 -8.22 21.41 6.58
N PRO A 63 -8.55 21.92 7.78
CA PRO A 63 -9.36 21.22 8.78
C PRO A 63 -10.52 20.45 8.14
N ASP A 64 -10.37 19.12 8.05
CA ASP A 64 -11.35 18.24 7.44
C ASP A 64 -12.57 18.20 8.37
N PRO A 65 -13.80 18.40 7.88
CA PRO A 65 -15.00 18.24 8.69
C PRO A 65 -15.19 16.79 9.19
N LEU A 66 -14.45 15.82 8.65
CA LEU A 66 -14.47 14.42 9.08
C LEU A 66 -13.11 14.02 9.68
N PRO A 67 -12.94 14.11 11.02
CA PRO A 67 -11.67 13.87 11.71
C PRO A 67 -11.21 12.39 11.70
N GLN A 68 -11.89 11.50 10.98
CA GLN A 68 -11.76 10.04 11.17
C GLN A 68 -10.92 9.31 10.13
N LEU A 69 -10.55 9.94 9.01
CA LEU A 69 -9.75 9.28 7.96
C LEU A 69 -8.39 9.94 7.82
N PHE A 70 -7.39 9.23 8.33
CA PHE A 70 -6.00 9.63 8.20
C PHE A 70 -5.49 9.31 6.78
N LYS A 71 -4.70 10.22 6.22
CA LYS A 71 -4.23 10.18 4.82
C LYS A 71 -2.73 10.34 4.78
N SER A 72 -2.08 9.76 3.79
CA SER A 72 -0.67 10.00 3.50
C SER A 72 -0.41 10.08 2.01
N ILE A 73 0.77 10.60 1.66
CA ILE A 73 1.28 10.61 0.29
C ILE A 73 2.62 9.90 0.30
N LEU A 74 2.79 8.96 -0.61
CA LEU A 74 4.04 8.29 -0.94
C LEU A 74 4.63 8.92 -2.19
N HIS A 75 5.83 9.49 -2.06
CA HIS A 75 6.61 9.92 -3.19
C HIS A 75 7.39 8.74 -3.80
N ILE A 76 7.30 8.57 -5.12
CA ILE A 76 8.05 7.56 -5.87
C ILE A 76 8.71 8.25 -7.06
N GLU A 77 10.03 8.15 -7.17
CA GLU A 77 10.80 8.86 -8.19
C GLU A 77 10.36 8.46 -9.61
N GLU A 78 10.09 9.47 -10.46
CA GLU A 78 9.55 9.35 -11.83
C GLU A 78 8.12 8.77 -11.94
N LEU A 79 7.38 8.66 -10.83
CA LEU A 79 5.94 8.39 -10.84
C LEU A 79 5.17 9.59 -10.27
N PRO A 80 3.90 9.76 -10.64
CA PRO A 80 2.99 10.58 -9.86
C PRO A 80 2.97 10.09 -8.41
N SER A 81 2.98 11.02 -7.44
CA SER A 81 2.89 10.67 -6.03
C SER A 81 1.58 9.91 -5.76
N VAL A 82 1.65 8.92 -4.87
CA VAL A 82 0.55 8.00 -4.55
C VAL A 82 -0.09 8.41 -3.24
N GLY A 83 -1.40 8.65 -3.20
CA GLY A 83 -2.09 8.86 -1.94
C GLY A 83 -2.54 7.54 -1.33
N PHE A 84 -2.59 7.50 0.00
CA PHE A 84 -3.19 6.41 0.76
C PHE A 84 -4.22 6.93 1.75
N VAL A 85 -5.37 6.26 1.79
CA VAL A 85 -6.32 6.35 2.90
C VAL A 85 -6.02 5.22 3.86
N HIS A 86 -5.82 5.56 5.13
CA HIS A 86 -5.46 4.59 6.16
C HIS A 86 -6.71 4.09 6.86
N HIS A 87 -6.84 2.76 6.95
CA HIS A 87 -7.92 2.11 7.67
C HIS A 87 -7.36 1.19 8.75
N HIS A 88 -8.00 1.18 9.91
CA HIS A 88 -7.76 0.21 10.96
C HIS A 88 -9.01 -0.64 11.13
N HIS A 89 -8.85 -1.96 11.06
CA HIS A 89 -9.94 -2.90 11.27
C HIS A 89 -9.54 -3.91 12.34
N ASP A 90 -10.38 -4.08 13.36
CA ASP A 90 -10.20 -5.13 14.35
C ASP A 90 -10.86 -6.40 13.78
N LEU A 91 -10.06 -7.30 13.18
CA LEU A 91 -10.58 -8.49 12.48
C LEU A 91 -11.10 -9.55 13.45
N SER A 92 -10.38 -9.77 14.56
CA SER A 92 -10.72 -10.74 15.59
C SER A 92 -10.04 -10.41 16.91
N VAL A 93 -10.36 -11.17 17.97
CA VAL A 93 -9.61 -11.12 19.25
C VAL A 93 -8.15 -11.56 19.13
N LYS A 94 -7.73 -12.12 17.99
CA LYS A 94 -6.36 -12.63 17.74
C LYS A 94 -5.61 -11.86 16.66
N SER A 95 -6.23 -10.91 15.97
CA SER A 95 -5.61 -10.21 14.85
C SER A 95 -6.28 -8.87 14.59
N ALA A 96 -5.48 -7.85 14.35
CA ALA A 96 -5.91 -6.57 13.81
C ALA A 96 -5.33 -6.38 12.40
N GLU A 97 -5.97 -5.50 11.64
CA GLU A 97 -5.59 -5.15 10.29
C GLU A 97 -5.37 -3.65 10.18
N TYR A 98 -4.37 -3.31 9.39
CA TYR A 98 -4.10 -1.96 8.93
C TYR A 98 -4.00 -1.99 7.42
N SER A 99 -4.76 -1.13 6.76
CA SER A 99 -4.73 -1.04 5.31
C SER A 99 -4.41 0.36 4.82
N LEU A 100 -3.70 0.39 3.69
CA LEU A 100 -3.35 1.58 2.94
C LEU A 100 -4.01 1.46 1.58
N ALA A 101 -5.12 2.16 1.43
CA ALA A 101 -5.96 2.07 0.25
C ALA A 101 -5.68 3.21 -0.73
N VAL A 102 -5.43 2.86 -1.98
CA VAL A 102 -5.38 3.77 -3.13
C VAL A 102 -6.74 3.77 -3.80
N TYR A 103 -7.34 4.94 -3.86
CA TYR A 103 -8.71 5.08 -4.37
C TYR A 103 -8.73 5.34 -5.88
N GLN A 104 -9.90 5.16 -6.49
CA GLN A 104 -10.08 5.16 -7.96
C GLN A 104 -9.34 6.24 -8.72
N ARG A 105 -9.55 7.52 -8.36
CA ARG A 105 -8.92 8.64 -9.07
C ARG A 105 -7.41 8.69 -8.90
N GLN A 106 -6.90 8.24 -7.76
CA GLN A 106 -5.46 8.17 -7.50
C GLN A 106 -4.85 7.03 -8.31
N PHE A 107 -5.52 5.88 -8.33
CA PHE A 107 -5.10 4.74 -9.13
C PHE A 107 -5.06 5.06 -10.63
N GLN A 108 -6.08 5.75 -11.14
CA GLN A 108 -6.13 6.32 -12.49
C GLN A 108 -4.91 7.20 -12.80
N ARG A 109 -4.58 8.11 -11.89
CA ARG A 109 -3.41 8.99 -12.02
C ARG A 109 -2.09 8.22 -12.11
N ILE A 110 -1.93 7.17 -11.30
CA ILE A 110 -0.71 6.35 -11.28
C ILE A 110 -0.58 5.52 -12.56
N VAL A 111 -1.69 4.95 -13.04
CA VAL A 111 -1.73 4.22 -14.32
C VAL A 111 -1.49 5.18 -15.48
N GLY A 112 -2.00 6.41 -15.40
CA GLY A 112 -1.91 7.45 -16.43
C GLY A 112 -3.11 7.48 -17.39
N GLU A 113 -4.29 7.05 -16.93
CA GLU A 113 -5.48 6.80 -17.76
C GLU A 113 -6.76 7.23 -17.00
N GLU A 114 -7.80 7.68 -17.71
CA GLU A 114 -8.94 8.39 -17.10
C GLU A 114 -10.09 7.49 -16.60
N LEU A 115 -10.36 6.32 -17.21
CA LEU A 115 -11.50 5.45 -16.84
C LEU A 115 -11.24 3.95 -17.12
N GLY A 116 -11.84 3.07 -16.32
CA GLY A 116 -11.81 1.61 -16.55
C GLY A 116 -10.45 0.94 -16.37
N VAL A 117 -9.55 1.59 -15.63
CA VAL A 117 -8.13 1.25 -15.56
C VAL A 117 -7.82 0.01 -14.72
N SER A 118 -6.81 -0.72 -15.17
CA SER A 118 -6.23 -1.87 -14.46
C SER A 118 -4.75 -1.62 -14.25
N TRP A 119 -4.15 -2.23 -13.23
CA TRP A 119 -2.69 -2.24 -13.12
C TRP A 119 -2.07 -2.88 -14.38
N ALA A 120 -2.80 -3.77 -15.06
CA ALA A 120 -2.36 -4.43 -16.28
C ALA A 120 -2.24 -3.48 -17.49
N SER A 121 -2.84 -2.29 -17.45
CA SER A 121 -2.64 -1.26 -18.48
C SER A 121 -1.48 -0.31 -18.14
N MET A 122 -0.89 -0.44 -16.96
CA MET A 122 0.32 0.30 -16.59
C MET A 122 1.53 -0.30 -17.32
N ASP A 123 2.42 0.53 -17.84
CA ASP A 123 3.68 0.02 -18.40
C ASP A 123 4.53 -0.66 -17.32
N LEU A 124 5.35 -1.63 -17.74
CA LEU A 124 6.12 -2.46 -16.83
C LEU A 124 7.06 -1.65 -15.95
N LYS A 125 7.66 -0.57 -16.47
CA LYS A 125 8.59 0.27 -15.70
C LYS A 125 7.87 0.93 -14.53
N ARG A 126 6.70 1.53 -14.78
CA ARG A 126 5.88 2.13 -13.73
C ARG A 126 5.38 1.10 -12.72
N LEU A 127 4.95 -0.07 -13.20
CA LEU A 127 4.46 -1.15 -12.34
C LEU A 127 5.55 -1.65 -11.40
N VAL A 128 6.77 -1.86 -11.90
CA VAL A 128 7.93 -2.27 -11.09
C VAL A 128 8.23 -1.23 -10.02
N LYS A 129 8.36 0.05 -10.39
CA LYS A 129 8.64 1.14 -9.44
C LYS A 129 7.61 1.25 -8.32
N LEU A 130 6.32 1.13 -8.66
CA LEU A 130 5.26 1.13 -7.67
C LEU A 130 5.45 -0.02 -6.67
N HIS A 131 5.66 -1.24 -7.16
CA HIS A 131 5.77 -2.41 -6.30
C HIS A 131 7.04 -2.44 -5.46
N GLU A 132 8.17 -2.00 -6.01
CA GLU A 132 9.41 -1.81 -5.24
C GLU A 132 9.16 -0.89 -4.04
N ALA A 133 8.49 0.25 -4.24
CA ALA A 133 8.16 1.17 -3.15
C ALA A 133 7.21 0.53 -2.12
N LEU A 134 6.18 -0.19 -2.57
CA LEU A 134 5.24 -0.87 -1.66
C LEU A 134 5.91 -1.99 -0.86
N PHE A 135 6.78 -2.77 -1.49
CA PHE A 135 7.51 -3.83 -0.78
C PHE A 135 8.50 -3.25 0.23
N LEU A 136 9.18 -2.14 -0.08
CA LEU A 136 10.05 -1.44 0.88
C LEU A 136 9.27 -0.85 2.05
N LEU A 137 8.08 -0.32 1.80
CA LEU A 137 7.15 0.14 2.84
C LEU A 137 6.77 -1.00 3.78
N ILE A 138 6.33 -2.14 3.24
CA ILE A 138 5.97 -3.33 4.03
C ILE A 138 7.18 -3.87 4.80
N HIS A 139 8.36 -3.91 4.20
CA HIS A 139 9.60 -4.32 4.86
C HIS A 139 9.94 -3.41 6.04
N THR A 140 9.82 -2.09 5.85
CA THR A 140 10.06 -1.11 6.92
C THR A 140 9.08 -1.33 8.08
N MET A 141 7.80 -1.55 7.77
CA MET A 141 6.79 -1.90 8.78
C MET A 141 7.15 -3.17 9.55
N ASN A 142 7.57 -4.24 8.87
CA ASN A 142 7.89 -5.52 9.49
C ASN A 142 9.16 -5.47 10.38
N ARG A 143 10.04 -4.50 10.16
CA ARG A 143 11.21 -4.27 11.03
C ARG A 143 10.83 -3.62 12.35
N GLU A 144 9.89 -2.69 12.32
CA GLU A 144 9.48 -1.89 13.48
C GLU A 144 8.31 -2.52 14.24
N THR A 145 7.53 -3.39 13.60
CA THR A 145 6.37 -4.08 14.18
C THR A 145 6.33 -5.51 13.65
N PRO A 146 6.05 -6.53 14.49
CA PRO A 146 5.86 -7.89 14.01
C PRO A 146 4.58 -8.00 13.16
N VAL A 147 4.75 -7.93 11.85
CA VAL A 147 3.69 -8.17 10.88
C VAL A 147 3.51 -9.68 10.76
N LEU A 148 2.33 -10.17 11.13
CA LEU A 148 1.95 -11.59 10.98
C LEU A 148 1.85 -11.98 9.51
N CYS A 149 1.29 -11.10 8.69
CA CYS A 149 1.23 -11.25 7.25
C CYS A 149 0.98 -9.91 6.55
N ALA A 150 1.46 -9.76 5.32
CA ALA A 150 1.18 -8.62 4.47
C ALA A 150 0.61 -9.07 3.12
N SER A 151 -0.23 -8.25 2.49
CA SER A 151 -0.72 -8.50 1.13
C SER A 151 -0.83 -7.23 0.31
N ILE A 152 -0.64 -7.34 -1.01
CA ILE A 152 -0.96 -6.28 -1.97
C ILE A 152 -2.14 -6.76 -2.83
N CYS A 153 -3.30 -6.12 -2.64
CA CYS A 153 -4.58 -6.45 -3.26
C CYS A 153 -4.92 -5.49 -4.40
N SER A 154 -5.54 -6.01 -5.47
CA SER A 154 -6.04 -5.20 -6.60
C SER A 154 -7.42 -5.71 -7.06
N GLU A 155 -8.36 -4.80 -7.32
CA GLU A 155 -9.79 -5.10 -7.56
C GLU A 155 -10.10 -6.12 -8.67
N ILE A 156 -9.22 -6.30 -9.66
CA ILE A 156 -9.61 -6.98 -10.91
C ILE A 156 -9.27 -8.49 -10.89
N TRP A 157 -8.42 -8.97 -9.98
CA TRP A 157 -7.84 -10.34 -10.11
C TRP A 157 -7.68 -11.14 -8.82
N GLY A 158 -8.39 -10.74 -7.76
CA GLY A 158 -8.49 -11.52 -6.54
C GLY A 158 -7.81 -10.87 -5.34
N HIS A 159 -8.43 -11.06 -4.18
CA HIS A 159 -7.79 -10.84 -2.91
C HIS A 159 -6.66 -11.86 -2.77
N ALA A 160 -5.43 -11.38 -2.63
CA ALA A 160 -4.38 -12.22 -2.07
C ALA A 160 -4.69 -12.30 -0.58
N GLU A 161 -5.41 -13.34 -0.16
CA GLU A 161 -5.66 -13.54 1.25
C GLU A 161 -4.32 -13.85 1.94
N PRO A 162 -4.01 -13.18 3.06
CA PRO A 162 -2.82 -13.48 3.83
C PRO A 162 -2.90 -14.92 4.34
N ILE A 163 -2.34 -15.88 3.58
CA ILE A 163 -2.10 -17.23 4.07
C ILE A 163 -1.05 -17.08 5.17
N ASN A 164 -1.20 -17.84 6.25
CA ASN A 164 -0.43 -17.77 7.49
C ASN A 164 1.10 -17.87 7.22
N CYS A 165 1.72 -16.75 6.87
CA CYS A 165 3.06 -16.68 6.33
C CYS A 165 3.79 -15.52 7.00
N GLY A 166 4.31 -15.80 8.20
CA GLY A 166 5.13 -14.87 8.97
C GLY A 166 6.29 -14.35 8.11
N HIS A 167 6.41 -13.02 8.04
CA HIS A 167 7.43 -12.30 7.25
C HIS A 167 7.35 -12.47 5.73
N SER A 168 6.17 -12.76 5.18
CA SER A 168 5.97 -12.80 3.73
C SER A 168 4.97 -11.76 3.24
N ILE A 169 5.07 -11.45 1.95
CA ILE A 169 4.13 -10.56 1.26
C ILE A 169 3.34 -11.38 0.24
N CYS A 170 2.03 -11.43 0.40
CA CYS A 170 1.11 -12.12 -0.49
C CYS A 170 0.74 -11.21 -1.67
N ILE A 171 0.95 -11.68 -2.89
CA ILE A 171 0.48 -10.99 -4.12
C ILE A 171 -0.18 -11.97 -5.07
N SER A 172 -1.03 -11.47 -5.97
CA SER A 172 -1.67 -12.32 -6.98
C SER A 172 -0.65 -12.97 -7.92
N LYS A 173 -0.90 -14.23 -8.30
CA LYS A 173 -0.05 -14.99 -9.23
C LYS A 173 0.20 -14.28 -10.57
N LYS A 174 -0.81 -13.57 -11.08
CA LYS A 174 -0.69 -12.81 -12.34
C LYS A 174 0.29 -11.66 -12.18
N LEU A 175 0.24 -10.94 -11.06
CA LEU A 175 1.13 -9.83 -10.77
C LEU A 175 2.57 -10.30 -10.56
N ALA A 176 2.77 -11.39 -9.82
CA ALA A 176 4.09 -12.02 -9.65
C ALA A 176 4.72 -12.39 -11.00
N LYS A 177 3.93 -13.00 -11.90
CA LYS A 177 4.37 -13.35 -13.26
C LYS A 177 4.76 -12.10 -14.06
N THR A 178 3.94 -11.04 -14.04
CA THR A 178 4.24 -9.80 -14.77
C THR A 178 5.51 -9.13 -14.28
N LEU A 179 5.71 -9.10 -12.96
CA LEU A 179 6.90 -8.50 -12.34
C LEU A 179 8.13 -9.41 -12.40
N SER A 180 8.01 -10.61 -12.98
CA SER A 180 9.07 -11.64 -12.97
C SER A 180 9.59 -11.93 -11.56
N ILE A 181 8.71 -11.81 -10.55
CA ILE A 181 9.07 -12.14 -9.17
C ILE A 181 9.18 -13.66 -9.10
N PRO A 182 10.34 -14.20 -8.69
CA PRO A 182 10.48 -15.63 -8.54
C PRO A 182 9.45 -16.13 -7.50
N GLY A 183 8.88 -17.32 -7.71
CA GLY A 183 8.07 -17.99 -6.69
C GLY A 183 8.88 -18.48 -5.48
N ASN A 184 10.10 -17.94 -5.31
CA ASN A 184 11.06 -18.19 -4.23
C ASN A 184 11.47 -16.83 -3.59
N PRO A 185 12.04 -16.81 -2.37
CA PRO A 185 12.47 -15.58 -1.68
C PRO A 185 13.30 -14.67 -2.57
N VAL A 186 12.99 -13.36 -2.53
CA VAL A 186 13.79 -12.35 -3.25
C VAL A 186 15.15 -12.28 -2.54
N LEU A 187 16.22 -12.65 -3.23
CA LEU A 187 17.58 -12.58 -2.70
C LEU A 187 17.94 -11.13 -2.31
N GLY A 188 18.36 -10.93 -1.05
CA GLY A 188 18.79 -9.64 -0.53
C GLY A 188 17.73 -8.86 0.25
N LEU A 189 16.54 -9.42 0.45
CA LEU A 189 15.49 -8.88 1.29
C LEU A 189 15.02 -9.96 2.27
N ASP A 190 14.82 -9.61 3.54
CA ASP A 190 14.39 -10.57 4.59
C ASP A 190 12.93 -11.05 4.45
N TYR A 191 12.31 -10.85 3.28
CA TYR A 191 10.94 -11.29 3.02
C TYR A 191 10.83 -12.16 1.77
N PHE A 192 9.98 -13.19 1.85
CA PHE A 192 9.56 -14.00 0.71
C PHE A 192 8.26 -13.44 0.13
N VAL A 193 8.16 -13.35 -1.20
CA VAL A 193 6.87 -13.09 -1.86
C VAL A 193 6.13 -14.42 -1.95
N ALA A 194 5.15 -14.60 -1.05
CA ALA A 194 4.24 -15.71 -1.14
C ALA A 194 3.31 -15.46 -2.32
N ILE A 195 3.45 -16.25 -3.38
CA ILE A 195 2.49 -16.21 -4.48
C ILE A 195 1.25 -16.95 -4.01
N ASP A 196 0.10 -16.30 -4.08
CA ASP A 196 -1.19 -16.94 -3.80
C ASP A 196 -1.31 -18.24 -4.61
N PHE A 197 -1.20 -19.37 -3.91
CA PHE A 197 -1.63 -20.65 -4.41
C PHE A 197 -3.15 -20.62 -4.31
N ALA A 198 -3.80 -20.06 -5.33
CA ALA A 198 -5.24 -20.11 -5.45
C ALA A 198 -5.72 -21.47 -4.96
N SER A 199 -6.50 -21.47 -3.87
CA SER A 199 -7.17 -22.66 -3.39
C SER A 199 -7.81 -23.32 -4.61
N ASN A 200 -7.52 -24.60 -4.82
CA ASN A 200 -8.25 -25.44 -5.76
C ASN A 200 -9.75 -25.34 -5.43
N ARG A 201 -10.47 -24.38 -6.00
CA ARG A 201 -11.92 -24.42 -6.16
C ARG A 201 -12.24 -24.82 -7.59
N ARG A 202 -11.70 -25.98 -7.99
CA ARG A 202 -12.28 -26.88 -8.98
C ARG A 202 -11.89 -28.31 -8.62
N SER A 203 -12.73 -28.93 -7.82
CA SER A 203 -13.07 -30.36 -7.86
C SER A 203 -14.39 -30.54 -7.13
#